data_AF-A0A371B1F7-F1
#
_entry.id   AF-A0A371B1F7-F1
#
_cell.length_a   1.000
_cell.length_b   1.000
_cell.length_c   1.000
_cell.angle_alpha   90.00
_cell.angle_beta   90.00
_cell.angle_gamma   90.00
#
_symmetry.space_group_name_H-M   'P 1'
#
loop_
_entity.id
_entity.type
_entity.pdbx_description
1 polymer ?
#
loop_
_entity_poly.entity_id
_entity_poly.type
_entity_poly.pdbx_seq_one_letter_code
_entity_poly.pdbx_strand_id
1 'polypeptide(L)' 'MSAPLPLESEQTAIGEQTLVHGVAPITPRDRLAIRANAPLEPRKAQRPADHGLFDTNARNQIELF' A
#
# COMPACT_ATOMS: atom_id res chain seq x y z
N MET A 1 1.93 -25.54 -30.98
CA MET A 1 1.73 -24.38 -30.06
C MET A 1 2.38 -23.18 -30.72
N SER A 2 1.65 -22.08 -30.90
CA SER A 2 2.19 -20.86 -31.52
C SER A 2 3.15 -20.17 -30.55
N ALA A 3 4.26 -19.64 -31.05
CA ALA A 3 5.14 -18.79 -30.26
C ALA A 3 4.40 -17.50 -29.83
N PRO A 4 4.68 -16.95 -28.63
CA PRO A 4 4.11 -15.68 -28.21
C PRO A 4 4.62 -14.56 -29.12
N LEU A 5 3.73 -13.62 -29.47
CA LEU A 5 4.10 -12.45 -30.27
C LEU A 5 5.15 -11.61 -29.50
N PRO A 6 6.15 -11.06 -30.20
CA PRO A 6 7.12 -10.16 -29.58
C PRO A 6 6.41 -8.92 -29.04
N LEU A 7 6.83 -8.46 -27.87
CA LEU A 7 6.29 -7.26 -27.23
C LEU A 7 6.76 -6.00 -27.99
N GLU A 8 5.89 -5.02 -28.11
CA GLU A 8 6.25 -3.71 -28.69
C GLU A 8 7.27 -3.00 -27.80
N SER A 9 8.18 -2.20 -28.36
CA SER A 9 9.16 -1.42 -27.60
C SER A 9 9.22 0.04 -28.05
N GLU A 10 9.55 0.94 -27.13
CA GLU A 10 9.79 2.35 -27.41
C GLU A 10 11.09 2.83 -26.77
N GLN A 11 11.77 3.78 -27.41
CA GLN A 11 12.94 4.45 -26.84
C GLN A 11 12.49 5.58 -25.90
N THR A 12 12.95 5.53 -24.64
CA THR A 12 12.68 6.57 -23.64
C THR A 12 13.96 7.22 -23.12
N ALA A 13 13.83 8.28 -22.31
CA ALA A 13 14.96 8.97 -21.69
C ALA A 13 15.81 8.08 -20.75
N ILE A 14 15.26 6.95 -20.29
CA ILE A 14 15.95 5.98 -19.45
C ILE A 14 16.41 4.71 -20.20
N GLY A 15 16.20 4.66 -21.53
CA GLY A 15 16.54 3.50 -22.37
C GLY A 15 15.35 2.92 -23.14
N GLU A 16 15.57 1.79 -23.81
CA GLU A 16 14.53 1.03 -24.49
C GLU A 16 13.58 0.41 -23.45
N GLN A 17 12.28 0.65 -23.60
CA GLN A 17 11.25 0.09 -22.73
C GLN A 17 10.27 -0.74 -23.53
N THR A 18 9.90 -1.90 -22.99
CA THR A 18 8.95 -2.82 -23.60
C THR A 18 7.53 -2.53 -23.13
N LEU A 19 6.61 -2.32 -24.07
CA LEU A 19 5.19 -2.17 -23.84
C LEU A 19 4.59 -3.55 -23.55
N VAL A 20 4.26 -3.79 -22.28
CA VAL A 20 3.60 -5.03 -21.86
C VAL A 20 2.12 -4.96 -22.19
N HIS A 21 1.68 -5.75 -23.16
CA HIS A 21 0.27 -5.82 -23.55
C HIS A 21 -0.60 -6.20 -22.35
N GLY A 22 -1.65 -5.40 -22.08
CA GLY A 22 -2.56 -5.61 -20.95
C GLY A 22 -2.15 -4.93 -19.65
N VAL A 23 -1.01 -4.24 -19.60
CA VAL A 23 -0.61 -3.42 -18.44
C VAL A 23 -0.93 -1.96 -18.73
N ALA A 24 -1.93 -1.41 -18.03
CA ALA A 24 -2.24 0.01 -18.09
C ALA A 24 -1.35 0.80 -17.10
N PRO A 25 -0.83 1.98 -17.48
CA PRO A 25 -0.07 2.82 -16.57
C PRO A 25 -0.97 3.38 -15.46
N ILE A 26 -0.46 3.42 -14.22
CA ILE A 26 -1.17 4.00 -13.08
C ILE A 26 -1.11 5.52 -13.16
N THR A 27 -2.25 6.15 -13.42
CA THR A 27 -2.38 7.60 -13.54
C THR A 27 -2.42 8.29 -12.17
N PRO A 28 -2.19 9.62 -12.10
CA PRO A 28 -2.42 10.38 -10.87
C PRO A 28 -3.86 10.23 -10.34
N ARG A 29 -4.85 10.11 -11.22
CA ARG A 29 -6.26 9.88 -10.86
C ARG A 29 -6.43 8.54 -10.13
N ASP A 30 -5.80 7.48 -10.64
CA ASP A 30 -5.87 6.14 -10.03
C ASP A 30 -5.27 6.15 -8.63
N ARG A 31 -4.13 6.84 -8.45
CA ARG A 31 -3.48 7.00 -7.15
C ARG A 31 -4.38 7.73 -6.15
N LEU A 32 -5.06 8.79 -6.58
CA LEU A 32 -6.00 9.54 -5.74
C LEU A 32 -7.23 8.70 -5.38
N ALA A 33 -7.77 7.95 -6.33
CA ALA A 33 -8.91 7.06 -6.08
C ALA A 33 -8.56 5.96 -5.05
N ILE A 34 -7.36 5.37 -5.15
CA ILE A 34 -6.87 4.40 -4.16
C ILE A 34 -6.78 5.05 -2.78
N ARG A 35 -6.17 6.24 -2.68
CA ARG A 35 -6.00 6.94 -1.40
C ARG A 35 -7.33 7.35 -0.77
N ALA A 36 -8.31 7.77 -1.57
CA ALA A 36 -9.64 8.15 -1.09
C ALA A 36 -10.42 6.96 -0.51
N ASN A 37 -10.17 5.75 -1.01
CA ASN A 37 -10.81 4.52 -0.54
C ASN A 37 -9.97 3.75 0.50
N ALA A 38 -8.75 4.21 0.81
CA ALA A 38 -7.90 3.58 1.79
C ALA A 38 -8.44 3.80 3.22
N PRO A 39 -8.20 2.87 4.16
CA PRO A 39 -8.50 3.10 5.57
C PRO A 39 -7.83 4.38 6.08
N LEU A 40 -8.49 5.06 7.01
CA LEU A 40 -7.92 6.23 7.66
C LEU A 40 -6.68 5.83 8.47
N GLU A 41 -5.53 6.38 8.09
CA GLU A 41 -4.31 6.19 8.85
C GLU A 41 -4.38 6.94 10.18
N PRO A 42 -3.93 6.33 11.29
CA PRO A 42 -3.97 6.98 12.59
C PRO A 42 -2.99 8.17 12.62
N ARG A 43 -3.46 9.32 13.12
CA ARG A 43 -2.65 10.55 13.22
C ARG A 43 -1.49 10.46 14.21
N LYS A 44 -1.51 9.45 15.09
CA LYS A 44 -0.51 9.14 16.11
C LYS A 44 -0.36 7.62 16.16
N ALA A 45 0.81 7.13 16.58
CA ALA A 45 0.99 5.69 16.78
C ALA A 45 -0.11 5.14 17.71
N GLN A 46 -0.77 4.07 17.28
CA GLN A 46 -1.75 3.38 18.09
C GLN A 46 -1.04 2.82 19.33
N ARG A 47 -1.54 3.14 20.52
CA ARG A 47 -1.00 2.56 21.75
C ARG A 47 -1.26 1.05 21.74
N PRO A 48 -0.32 0.23 22.24
CA PRO A 48 -0.57 -1.19 22.46
C PRO A 48 -1.88 -1.41 23.22
N ALA A 49 -2.62 -2.45 22.85
CA ALA A 49 -3.86 -2.84 23.54
C ALA A 49 -3.57 -3.63 24.83
N ASP A 50 -2.53 -3.23 25.56
CA ASP A 50 -2.05 -3.89 26.77
C ASP A 50 -2.98 -3.63 27.97
N HIS A 51 -3.88 -2.65 27.83
CA HIS A 51 -4.87 -2.27 28.83
C HIS A 51 -6.28 -2.63 28.30
N GLY A 52 -7.02 -3.48 29.02
CA GLY A 52 -8.37 -3.91 28.61
C GLY A 52 -8.69 -5.37 28.96
N LEU A 53 -9.54 -6.02 28.16
CA LEU A 53 -10.11 -7.36 28.43
C LEU A 53 -9.06 -8.46 28.70
N PHE A 54 -7.86 -8.33 28.16
CA PHE A 54 -6.78 -9.32 28.28
C PHE A 54 -5.63 -8.88 29.20
N ASP A 55 -5.74 -7.69 29.82
CA ASP A 55 -4.78 -7.00 30.71
C ASP A 55 -3.42 -7.69 30.90
N THR A 56 -2.62 -7.73 29.82
CA THR A 56 -1.28 -8.34 29.81
C THR A 56 -0.30 -7.53 30.66
N ASN A 57 -0.69 -6.31 31.04
CA ASN A 57 0.09 -5.36 31.81
C ASN A 57 -0.52 -5.10 33.21
N ALA A 58 -1.31 -6.03 33.75
CA ALA A 58 -2.04 -5.92 35.03
C ALA A 58 -1.17 -5.53 36.25
N ARG A 59 0.16 -5.67 36.14
CA ARG A 59 1.12 -5.31 37.20
C ARG A 59 1.60 -3.86 37.14
N ASN A 60 1.39 -3.17 36.03
CA ASN A 60 1.67 -1.74 35.95
C ASN A 60 0.46 -0.98 36.50
N GLN A 61 0.55 -0.63 37.78
CA GLN A 61 -0.45 0.14 38.49
C GLN A 61 -0.53 1.54 37.86
N ILE A 62 -1.57 1.77 37.07
CA ILE A 62 -1.89 3.11 36.58
C ILE A 62 -2.62 3.80 37.74
N GLU A 63 -2.07 4.87 38.30
CA GLU A 63 -2.81 5.67 39.28
C GLU A 63 -4.09 6.17 38.62
N LEU A 64 -5.22 5.68 39.13
CA LEU A 64 -6.49 6.36 38.94
C LEU A 64 -6.51 7.44 40.03
N PHE A 65 -6.46 8.69 39.58
CA PHE A 65 -6.47 9.96 40.34
C PHE A 65 -5.10 10.48 40.80
#